data_AF-A0A434FZI0-F1
#
_entry.id   AF-A0A434FZI0-F1
#
_cell.length_a   1.000
_cell.length_b   1.000
_cell.length_c   1.000
_cell.angle_alpha   90.00
_cell.angle_beta   90.00
_cell.angle_gamma   90.00
#
_symmetry.space_group_name_H-M   'P 1'
#
loop_
_entity.id
_entity.type
_entity.pdbx_description
1 polymer ?
#
loop_
_entity_poly.entity_id
_entity_poly.type
_entity_poly.pdbx_seq_one_letter_code
_entity_poly.pdbx_strand_id
1 'polypeptide(L)'
;MPKSQAKPSPEIEARPPSHLFYLSSLRRPLVDRAEGIYFWTRDGRRFIDGSSGPMVANIGHSNRNVLDAMKRQMDKTTFAYRLHFENEPAEGLARELAGKLPEGMDRIFFVSGGSEATESCIKLARQWAVATGQPKRWKVITRFPSYHGGTLGSLSITGDDALAETFTPMMKVMPTVPAPTAWRDRDNLSMEQRGLRYADMLEEKIQSEGPESVLAFIMEPVGGAATAALVAPDSYYPRIREICDRYGILLIHDEVMSGAGRTGKFLGGDHWNCKPDIVALSKGLGSGYAPLGALAAPMRLVEPLLASGGFQHGHTYAGNPLACAAGLAVLGEMDRLDLIANAAAMGDVLMAELKGLQKRFPFIADVRGKGLLTGAEMVADPETLKPIDPALKATQRL
;
A
#
# COMPACT_ATOMS: atom_id res chain seq x y z
N MET A 1 -31.26 13.18 -20.49
CA MET A 1 -30.56 14.35 -21.07
C MET A 1 -29.14 13.94 -21.45
N PRO A 2 -28.64 14.32 -22.63
CA PRO A 2 -27.33 13.89 -23.09
C PRO A 2 -26.22 14.53 -22.22
N LYS A 3 -25.24 13.70 -21.90
CA LYS A 3 -24.14 13.95 -20.96
C LYS A 3 -23.36 15.20 -21.38
N SER A 4 -23.33 16.23 -20.54
CA SER A 4 -22.23 17.20 -20.54
C SER A 4 -20.98 16.48 -20.02
N GLN A 5 -20.32 15.72 -20.89
CA GLN A 5 -18.89 15.50 -20.76
C GLN A 5 -18.26 16.81 -21.23
N ALA A 6 -17.44 17.45 -20.39
CA ALA A 6 -16.63 18.57 -20.83
C ALA A 6 -15.95 18.17 -22.15
N LYS A 7 -16.14 18.95 -23.22
CA LYS A 7 -15.51 18.65 -24.51
C LYS A 7 -14.01 18.45 -24.25
N PRO A 8 -13.39 17.39 -24.82
CA PRO A 8 -11.95 17.21 -24.70
C PRO A 8 -11.26 18.49 -25.19
N SER A 9 -10.10 18.83 -24.62
CA SER A 9 -9.37 19.99 -25.15
C SER A 9 -9.06 19.75 -26.65
N PRO A 10 -9.01 20.80 -27.49
CA PRO A 10 -8.69 20.66 -28.91
C PRO A 10 -7.41 19.85 -29.17
N GLU A 11 -6.44 19.92 -28.24
CA GLU A 11 -5.23 19.10 -28.26
C GLU A 11 -5.50 17.60 -28.13
N ILE A 12 -6.44 17.18 -27.28
CA ILE A 12 -6.80 15.76 -27.11
C ILE A 12 -7.46 15.20 -28.36
N GLU A 13 -8.29 16.00 -29.04
CA GLU A 13 -8.95 15.61 -30.29
C GLU A 13 -7.97 15.53 -31.47
N ALA A 14 -6.98 16.43 -31.52
CA ALA A 14 -5.96 16.45 -32.57
C ALA A 14 -4.90 15.34 -32.46
N ARG A 15 -4.86 14.59 -31.34
CA ARG A 15 -3.85 13.55 -31.11
C ARG A 15 -4.16 12.29 -31.92
N PRO A 16 -3.14 11.61 -32.48
CA PRO A 16 -3.33 10.36 -33.19
C PRO A 16 -3.98 9.29 -32.27
N PRO A 17 -4.59 8.24 -32.87
CA PRO A 17 -5.09 7.09 -32.14
C PRO A 17 -4.01 6.52 -31.20
N SER A 18 -4.42 6.15 -29.99
CA SER A 18 -3.50 5.52 -29.03
C SER A 18 -3.37 4.03 -29.34
N HIS A 19 -2.14 3.55 -29.47
CA HIS A 19 -1.85 2.10 -29.48
C HIS A 19 -1.77 1.51 -28.06
N LEU A 20 -1.79 2.36 -27.02
CA LEU A 20 -1.92 1.91 -25.64
C LEU A 20 -3.40 1.66 -25.31
N PHE A 21 -3.69 0.48 -24.75
CA PHE A 21 -4.97 0.17 -24.13
C PHE A 21 -4.98 0.68 -22.69
N TYR A 22 -5.96 1.53 -22.36
CA TYR A 22 -6.14 2.06 -21.01
C TYR A 22 -7.34 1.40 -20.34
N LEU A 23 -7.40 1.44 -19.01
CA LEU A 23 -8.53 0.94 -18.21
C LEU A 23 -9.88 1.65 -18.52
N SER A 24 -9.84 2.77 -19.24
CA SER A 24 -11.03 3.47 -19.70
C SER A 24 -10.79 4.10 -21.07
N SER A 25 -11.86 4.42 -21.79
CA SER A 25 -11.80 5.16 -23.06
C SER A 25 -11.51 6.66 -22.90
N LEU A 26 -11.43 7.17 -21.66
CA LEU A 26 -11.20 8.58 -21.40
C LEU A 26 -9.73 8.95 -21.64
N ARG A 27 -9.50 9.78 -22.67
CA ARG A 27 -8.18 10.34 -22.94
C ARG A 27 -7.81 11.42 -21.92
N ARG A 28 -6.62 11.29 -21.34
CA ARG A 28 -6.05 12.25 -20.38
C ARG A 28 -5.07 13.22 -21.06
N PRO A 29 -4.82 14.41 -20.47
CA PRO A 29 -3.77 15.32 -20.94
C PRO A 29 -2.40 14.64 -21.00
N LEU A 30 -1.53 15.07 -21.93
CA LEU A 30 -0.12 14.67 -21.91
C LEU A 30 0.62 15.47 -20.86
N VAL A 31 1.31 14.76 -19.97
CA VAL A 31 2.32 15.36 -19.09
C VAL A 31 3.55 15.70 -19.94
N ASP A 32 4.05 16.92 -19.77
CA ASP A 32 5.29 17.41 -20.40
C ASP A 32 6.46 17.32 -19.42
N ARG A 33 6.27 17.85 -18.20
CA ARG A 33 7.26 17.80 -17.12
C ARG A 33 6.60 17.75 -15.74
N ALA A 34 7.38 17.36 -14.74
CA ALA A 34 6.98 17.33 -13.33
C ALA A 34 8.15 17.79 -12.45
N GLU A 35 7.86 18.51 -11.38
CA GLU A 35 8.87 19.05 -10.46
C GLU A 35 8.22 19.37 -9.11
N GLY A 36 8.81 18.88 -8.01
CA GLY A 36 8.25 19.05 -6.67
C GLY A 36 6.85 18.44 -6.60
N ILE A 37 5.85 19.26 -6.25
CA ILE A 37 4.44 18.84 -6.18
C ILE A 37 3.64 19.16 -7.45
N TYR A 38 4.29 19.54 -8.55
CA TYR A 38 3.61 20.06 -9.73
C TYR A 38 3.79 19.19 -10.96
N PHE A 39 2.72 19.12 -11.77
CA PHE A 39 2.75 18.67 -13.16
C PHE A 39 2.49 19.83 -14.11
N TRP A 40 3.10 19.78 -15.29
CA TRP A 40 2.77 20.61 -16.42
C TRP A 40 2.33 19.73 -17.58
N THR A 41 1.22 20.09 -18.20
CA THR A 41 0.77 19.47 -19.45
C THR A 41 1.39 20.16 -20.65
N ARG A 42 1.37 19.51 -21.82
CA ARG A 42 1.95 20.08 -23.06
C ARG A 42 1.29 21.38 -23.52
N ASP A 43 0.03 21.62 -23.16
CA ASP A 43 -0.67 22.91 -23.36
C ASP A 43 -0.33 23.98 -22.30
N GLY A 44 0.65 23.71 -21.43
CA GLY A 44 1.17 24.66 -20.44
C GLY A 44 0.38 24.77 -19.13
N ARG A 45 -0.72 24.01 -18.95
CA ARG A 45 -1.46 24.02 -17.68
C ARG A 45 -0.64 23.38 -16.57
N ARG A 46 -0.63 24.03 -15.41
CA ARG A 46 0.05 23.56 -14.20
C ARG A 46 -0.97 23.01 -13.20
N PHE A 47 -0.69 21.84 -12.65
CA PHE A 47 -1.52 21.18 -11.63
C PHE A 47 -0.69 20.91 -10.38
N ILE A 48 -1.31 21.06 -9.21
CA ILE A 48 -0.77 20.46 -7.98
C ILE A 48 -1.11 18.97 -8.02
N ASP A 49 -0.12 18.12 -7.89
CA ASP A 49 -0.30 16.70 -7.66
C ASP A 49 -0.64 16.43 -6.19
N GLY A 50 -1.88 16.73 -5.82
CA GLY A 50 -2.38 16.51 -4.45
C GLY A 50 -2.60 15.04 -4.09
N SER A 51 -2.52 14.14 -5.08
CA SER A 51 -2.78 12.70 -4.90
C SER A 51 -1.51 11.85 -4.85
N SER A 52 -0.44 12.32 -5.51
CA SER A 52 0.71 11.48 -5.86
C SER A 52 0.29 10.22 -6.63
N GLY A 53 -0.72 10.33 -7.50
CA GLY A 53 -1.35 9.18 -8.17
C GLY A 53 -1.92 8.17 -7.17
N PRO A 54 -1.50 6.88 -7.20
CA PRO A 54 -1.86 5.91 -6.17
C PRO A 54 -1.00 6.08 -4.90
N MET A 55 -0.68 7.32 -4.49
CA MET A 55 0.21 7.67 -3.37
C MET A 55 1.66 7.18 -3.53
N VAL A 56 2.29 7.48 -4.68
CA VAL A 56 3.63 7.00 -5.04
C VAL A 56 4.75 8.02 -4.76
N ALA A 57 4.56 9.29 -5.11
CA ALA A 57 5.63 10.31 -5.14
C ALA A 57 5.90 10.95 -3.76
N ASN A 58 6.36 10.17 -2.78
CA ASN A 58 6.58 10.62 -1.40
C ASN A 58 7.58 11.79 -1.27
N ILE A 59 8.59 11.88 -2.14
CA ILE A 59 9.60 12.96 -2.10
C ILE A 59 9.39 14.03 -3.17
N GLY A 60 8.25 14.00 -3.87
CA GLY A 60 7.97 14.83 -5.04
C GLY A 60 8.70 14.37 -6.31
N HIS A 61 8.45 15.10 -7.38
CA HIS A 61 8.87 14.76 -8.74
C HIS A 61 10.25 15.35 -9.10
N SER A 62 11.03 14.59 -9.89
CA SER A 62 12.27 15.04 -10.54
C SER A 62 13.37 15.60 -9.61
N ASN A 63 13.50 15.05 -8.40
CA ASN A 63 14.57 15.38 -7.45
C ASN A 63 15.95 15.09 -8.07
N ARG A 64 16.81 16.12 -8.09
CA ARG A 64 18.10 16.08 -8.78
C ARG A 64 19.06 15.04 -8.19
N ASN A 65 19.07 14.87 -6.87
CA ASN A 65 19.97 13.93 -6.20
C ASN A 65 19.66 12.48 -6.58
N VAL A 66 18.38 12.14 -6.69
CA VAL A 66 17.93 10.81 -7.15
C VAL A 66 18.26 10.59 -8.61
N LEU A 67 17.98 11.57 -9.48
CA LEU A 67 18.30 11.48 -10.90
C LEU A 67 19.80 11.31 -11.16
N ASP A 68 20.64 12.02 -10.41
CA ASP A 68 22.10 11.89 -10.55
C ASP A 68 22.62 10.56 -9.97
N ALA A 69 22.01 10.03 -8.90
CA ALA A 69 22.31 8.68 -8.42
C ALA A 69 21.97 7.60 -9.46
N MET A 70 20.79 7.72 -10.10
CA MET A 70 20.38 6.83 -11.18
C MET A 70 21.35 6.89 -12.37
N LYS A 71 21.76 8.09 -12.81
CA LYS A 71 22.75 8.25 -13.90
C LYS A 71 24.07 7.57 -13.58
N ARG A 72 24.63 7.84 -12.39
CA ARG A 72 25.88 7.19 -11.96
C ARG A 72 25.76 5.66 -11.94
N GLN A 73 24.59 5.14 -11.58
CA GLN A 73 24.36 3.69 -11.62
C GLN A 73 24.26 3.16 -13.06
N MET A 74 23.59 3.89 -13.97
CA MET A 74 23.50 3.52 -15.39
C MET A 74 24.87 3.46 -16.05
N ASP A 75 25.80 4.35 -15.69
CA ASP A 75 27.19 4.34 -16.20
C ASP A 75 27.98 3.10 -15.74
N LYS A 76 27.57 2.46 -14.64
CA LYS A 76 28.19 1.24 -14.10
C LYS A 76 27.53 -0.04 -14.61
N THR A 77 26.24 -0.22 -14.30
CA THR A 77 25.44 -1.37 -14.74
C THR A 77 23.95 -1.11 -14.59
N THR A 78 23.18 -1.48 -15.61
CA THR A 78 21.72 -1.38 -15.64
C THR A 78 21.03 -2.68 -15.21
N PHE A 79 21.74 -3.81 -15.25
CA PHE A 79 21.21 -5.13 -14.94
C PHE A 79 22.30 -6.10 -14.50
N ALA A 80 22.01 -6.89 -13.46
CA ALA A 80 22.84 -7.99 -13.00
C ALA A 80 21.93 -9.16 -12.65
N TYR A 81 22.20 -10.34 -13.20
CA TYR A 81 21.37 -11.51 -12.94
C TYR A 81 21.68 -12.09 -11.56
N ARG A 82 20.70 -12.00 -10.64
CA ARG A 82 20.87 -12.26 -9.19
C ARG A 82 21.34 -13.66 -8.79
N LEU A 83 21.27 -14.66 -9.68
CA LEU A 83 21.81 -16.00 -9.38
C LEU A 83 23.32 -16.09 -9.62
N HIS A 84 23.90 -15.11 -10.31
CA HIS A 84 25.32 -15.10 -10.66
C HIS A 84 26.06 -13.91 -10.05
N PHE A 85 25.35 -12.83 -9.74
CA PHE A 85 25.96 -11.57 -9.30
C PHE A 85 25.18 -10.93 -8.17
N GLU A 86 25.91 -10.49 -7.15
CA GLU A 86 25.45 -9.48 -6.20
C GLU A 86 25.61 -8.09 -6.81
N ASN A 87 24.92 -7.10 -6.26
CA ASN A 87 25.11 -5.71 -6.65
C ASN A 87 25.05 -4.77 -5.45
N GLU A 88 26.00 -3.84 -5.40
CA GLU A 88 26.18 -2.88 -4.31
C GLU A 88 24.93 -2.02 -4.03
N PRO A 89 24.17 -1.53 -5.02
CA PRO A 89 22.95 -0.77 -4.75
C PRO A 89 21.89 -1.58 -3.99
N ALA A 90 21.69 -2.86 -4.33
CA ALA A 90 20.75 -3.72 -3.63
C ALA A 90 21.20 -4.00 -2.19
N GLU A 91 22.48 -4.30 -1.97
CA GLU A 91 23.06 -4.48 -0.63
C GLU A 91 22.95 -3.21 0.23
N GLY A 92 23.25 -2.05 -0.36
CA GLY A 92 23.13 -0.76 0.29
C GLY A 92 21.69 -0.45 0.69
N LEU A 93 20.74 -0.62 -0.24
CA LEU A 93 19.33 -0.41 0.05
C LEU A 93 18.79 -1.41 1.09
N ALA A 94 19.21 -2.67 1.05
CA ALA A 94 18.80 -3.66 2.04
C ALA A 94 19.26 -3.30 3.45
N ARG A 95 20.50 -2.82 3.59
CA ARG A 95 21.07 -2.35 4.87
C ARG A 95 20.33 -1.13 5.41
N GLU A 96 20.13 -0.12 4.57
CA GLU A 96 19.38 1.09 4.97
C GLU A 96 17.94 0.75 5.35
N LEU A 97 17.28 -0.13 4.59
CA LEU A 97 15.91 -0.52 4.89
C LEU A 97 15.82 -1.30 6.19
N ALA A 98 16.71 -2.28 6.43
CA ALA A 98 16.76 -3.03 7.68
C ALA A 98 16.97 -2.11 8.91
N GLY A 99 17.77 -1.05 8.78
CA GLY A 99 17.95 -0.05 9.84
C GLY A 99 16.72 0.81 10.16
N LYS A 100 15.73 0.85 9.26
CA LYS A 100 14.46 1.60 9.44
C LYS A 100 13.30 0.71 9.87
N LEU A 101 13.47 -0.62 9.85
CA LEU A 101 12.43 -1.59 10.20
C LEU A 101 12.52 -1.98 11.69
N PRO A 102 11.44 -2.56 12.26
CA PRO A 102 11.47 -3.09 13.61
C PRO A 102 12.61 -4.08 13.84
N GLU A 103 13.20 -4.06 15.04
CA GLU A 103 14.34 -4.90 15.38
C GLU A 103 14.15 -6.37 14.98
N GLY A 104 15.16 -6.94 14.32
CA GLY A 104 15.17 -8.31 13.82
C GLY A 104 14.48 -8.51 12.47
N MET A 105 13.89 -7.49 11.85
CA MET A 105 13.35 -7.55 10.49
C MET A 105 14.40 -7.15 9.45
N ASP A 106 15.32 -8.08 9.19
CA ASP A 106 16.62 -7.80 8.57
C ASP A 106 16.90 -8.62 7.30
N ARG A 107 15.90 -9.32 6.76
CA ARG A 107 15.99 -10.03 5.48
C ARG A 107 15.05 -9.40 4.47
N ILE A 108 15.64 -8.78 3.45
CA ILE A 108 14.93 -8.02 2.42
C ILE A 108 14.94 -8.79 1.10
N PHE A 109 13.77 -8.90 0.47
CA PHE A 109 13.61 -9.45 -0.87
C PHE A 109 12.99 -8.40 -1.79
N PHE A 110 13.77 -7.87 -2.73
CA PHE A 110 13.29 -6.83 -3.65
C PHE A 110 12.50 -7.41 -4.83
N VAL A 111 11.50 -6.64 -5.25
CA VAL A 111 10.61 -6.87 -6.38
C VAL A 111 10.32 -5.54 -7.09
N SER A 112 9.47 -5.52 -8.12
CA SER A 112 9.22 -4.32 -8.94
C SER A 112 8.02 -3.50 -8.47
N GLY A 113 7.17 -4.03 -7.59
CA GLY A 113 5.95 -3.34 -7.17
C GLY A 113 5.18 -4.02 -6.04
N GLY A 114 4.09 -3.36 -5.61
CA GLY A 114 3.27 -3.80 -4.48
C GLY A 114 2.65 -5.19 -4.65
N SER A 115 2.03 -5.48 -5.80
CA SER A 115 1.44 -6.82 -6.04
C SER A 115 2.49 -7.94 -5.93
N GLU A 116 3.69 -7.73 -6.49
CA GLU A 116 4.81 -8.70 -6.37
C GLU A 116 5.29 -8.82 -4.92
N ALA A 117 5.28 -7.73 -4.15
CA ALA A 117 5.70 -7.73 -2.75
C ALA A 117 4.71 -8.52 -1.90
N THR A 118 3.41 -8.30 -2.09
CA THR A 118 2.34 -9.05 -1.43
C THR A 118 2.39 -10.54 -1.79
N GLU A 119 2.56 -10.88 -3.07
CA GLU A 119 2.77 -12.27 -3.52
C GLU A 119 3.98 -12.90 -2.84
N SER A 120 5.09 -12.15 -2.74
CA SER A 120 6.29 -12.60 -2.04
C SER A 120 5.99 -12.89 -0.57
N CYS A 121 5.19 -12.05 0.11
CA CYS A 121 4.80 -12.24 1.51
C CYS A 121 4.01 -13.52 1.73
N ILE A 122 2.95 -13.74 0.96
CA ILE A 122 2.11 -14.94 1.12
C ILE A 122 2.88 -16.22 0.75
N LYS A 123 3.77 -16.16 -0.24
CA LYS A 123 4.63 -17.29 -0.61
C LYS A 123 5.71 -17.58 0.41
N LEU A 124 6.33 -16.55 1.01
CA LEU A 124 7.29 -16.73 2.10
C LEU A 124 6.60 -17.41 3.28
N ALA A 125 5.45 -16.87 3.72
CA ALA A 125 4.65 -17.45 4.80
C ALA A 125 4.31 -18.92 4.52
N ARG A 126 3.84 -19.22 3.31
CA ARG A 126 3.45 -20.58 2.94
C ARG A 126 4.64 -21.54 2.93
N GLN A 127 5.75 -21.14 2.32
CA GLN A 127 6.93 -22.01 2.25
C GLN A 127 7.56 -22.20 3.64
N TRP A 128 7.56 -21.17 4.48
CA TRP A 128 7.95 -21.28 5.89
C TRP A 128 7.09 -22.30 6.66
N ALA A 129 5.76 -22.23 6.51
CA ALA A 129 4.87 -23.18 7.17
C ALA A 129 5.13 -24.63 6.71
N VAL A 130 5.38 -24.85 5.42
CA VAL A 130 5.75 -26.19 4.91
C VAL A 130 7.10 -26.64 5.47
N ALA A 131 8.13 -25.78 5.41
CA ALA A 131 9.48 -26.09 5.90
C ALA A 131 9.54 -26.35 7.42
N THR A 132 8.60 -25.80 8.18
CA THR A 132 8.48 -26.00 9.64
C THR A 132 7.45 -27.04 10.05
N GLY A 133 7.02 -27.90 9.12
CA GLY A 133 6.15 -29.04 9.46
C GLY A 133 4.68 -28.70 9.68
N GLN A 134 4.21 -27.55 9.18
CA GLN A 134 2.82 -27.07 9.27
C GLN A 134 2.14 -27.01 7.88
N PRO A 135 2.17 -28.08 7.05
CA PRO A 135 1.71 -28.03 5.66
C PRO A 135 0.20 -27.79 5.51
N LYS A 136 -0.59 -27.91 6.59
CA LYS A 136 -2.02 -27.60 6.59
C LYS A 136 -2.32 -26.09 6.65
N ARG A 137 -1.37 -25.25 7.08
CA ARG A 137 -1.55 -23.78 7.16
C ARG A 137 -1.39 -23.13 5.79
N TRP A 138 -2.48 -22.70 5.16
CA TRP A 138 -2.45 -22.04 3.85
C TRP A 138 -3.44 -20.89 3.69
N LYS A 139 -4.47 -20.77 4.54
CA LYS A 139 -5.46 -19.70 4.43
C LYS A 139 -4.89 -18.38 4.93
N VAL A 140 -5.05 -17.31 4.16
CA VAL A 140 -4.63 -15.96 4.56
C VAL A 140 -5.89 -15.14 4.80
N ILE A 141 -6.21 -14.82 6.05
CA ILE A 141 -7.36 -13.97 6.35
C ILE A 141 -7.00 -12.52 5.99
N THR A 142 -7.91 -11.81 5.35
CA THR A 142 -7.78 -10.39 5.01
C THR A 142 -9.00 -9.59 5.50
N ARG A 143 -9.02 -8.28 5.28
CA ARG A 143 -10.18 -7.43 5.56
C ARG A 143 -11.06 -7.25 4.32
N PHE A 144 -12.33 -6.94 4.52
CA PHE A 144 -13.25 -6.51 3.48
C PHE A 144 -13.96 -5.20 3.89
N PRO A 145 -13.85 -4.11 3.11
CA PRO A 145 -13.04 -3.98 1.91
C PRO A 145 -11.54 -3.81 2.21
N SER A 146 -10.67 -4.18 1.26
CA SER A 146 -9.20 -4.00 1.33
C SER A 146 -8.57 -4.04 -0.07
N TYR A 147 -7.30 -3.62 -0.21
CA TYR A 147 -6.57 -3.76 -1.48
C TYR A 147 -5.13 -4.23 -1.25
N HIS A 148 -4.76 -5.35 -1.87
CA HIS A 148 -3.46 -5.99 -1.66
C HIS A 148 -2.70 -6.29 -2.97
N GLY A 149 -3.28 -5.97 -4.13
CA GLY A 149 -2.63 -6.08 -5.44
C GLY A 149 -3.57 -6.55 -6.54
N GLY A 150 -3.00 -6.79 -7.73
CA GLY A 150 -3.75 -7.16 -8.94
C GLY A 150 -3.28 -8.42 -9.66
N THR A 151 -2.29 -9.14 -9.12
CA THR A 151 -1.95 -10.50 -9.58
C THR A 151 -2.93 -11.51 -8.99
N LEU A 152 -3.10 -12.71 -9.56
CA LEU A 152 -4.13 -13.65 -9.08
C LEU A 152 -4.00 -14.02 -7.59
N GLY A 153 -2.79 -14.17 -7.04
CA GLY A 153 -2.61 -14.46 -5.61
C GLY A 153 -2.90 -13.24 -4.73
N SER A 154 -2.38 -12.06 -5.07
CA SER A 154 -2.68 -10.81 -4.33
C SER A 154 -4.14 -10.35 -4.48
N LEU A 155 -4.78 -10.65 -5.60
CA LEU A 155 -6.20 -10.42 -5.83
C LEU A 155 -7.06 -11.36 -4.98
N SER A 156 -6.61 -12.61 -4.76
CA SER A 156 -7.33 -13.58 -3.92
C SER A 156 -7.47 -13.17 -2.44
N ILE A 157 -6.62 -12.24 -2.00
CA ILE A 157 -6.63 -11.63 -0.65
C ILE A 157 -7.02 -10.15 -0.69
N THR A 158 -7.49 -9.64 -1.83
CA THR A 158 -8.03 -8.28 -1.96
C THR A 158 -9.54 -8.32 -1.69
N GLY A 159 -10.00 -7.52 -0.73
CA GLY A 159 -11.41 -7.41 -0.36
C GLY A 159 -12.18 -6.48 -1.28
N ASP A 160 -12.26 -6.80 -2.57
CA ASP A 160 -13.05 -6.06 -3.56
C ASP A 160 -13.68 -7.04 -4.56
N ASP A 161 -14.94 -7.39 -4.32
CA ASP A 161 -15.66 -8.35 -5.16
C ASP A 161 -15.76 -7.88 -6.61
N ALA A 162 -15.94 -6.57 -6.85
CA ALA A 162 -16.07 -6.03 -8.20
C ALA A 162 -14.77 -6.18 -9.00
N LEU A 163 -13.62 -6.09 -8.32
CA LEU A 163 -12.32 -6.33 -8.94
C LEU A 163 -12.04 -7.84 -9.13
N ALA A 164 -12.50 -8.68 -8.20
CA ALA A 164 -12.22 -10.11 -8.16
C ALA A 164 -13.14 -10.98 -9.05
N GLU A 165 -14.42 -10.60 -9.21
CA GLU A 165 -15.49 -11.44 -9.75
C GLU A 165 -15.13 -12.13 -11.08
N THR A 166 -14.55 -11.37 -12.01
CA THR A 166 -14.18 -11.88 -13.35
C THR A 166 -13.12 -12.98 -13.29
N PHE A 167 -12.26 -12.98 -12.26
CA PHE A 167 -11.10 -13.85 -12.14
C PHE A 167 -11.29 -14.98 -11.11
N THR A 168 -12.38 -14.99 -10.35
CA THR A 168 -12.65 -15.99 -9.30
C THR A 168 -12.47 -17.44 -9.76
N PRO A 169 -12.88 -17.88 -10.97
CA PRO A 169 -12.63 -19.26 -11.42
C PRO A 169 -11.14 -19.64 -11.57
N MET A 170 -10.23 -18.65 -11.61
CA MET A 170 -8.79 -18.85 -11.77
C MET A 170 -8.02 -18.82 -10.44
N MET A 171 -8.67 -18.51 -9.32
CA MET A 171 -8.01 -18.32 -8.03
C MET A 171 -8.84 -18.85 -6.88
N LYS A 172 -8.19 -19.07 -5.73
CA LYS A 172 -8.89 -19.45 -4.50
C LYS A 172 -9.09 -18.22 -3.64
N VAL A 173 -10.30 -17.66 -3.65
CA VAL A 173 -10.67 -16.52 -2.80
C VAL A 173 -10.44 -16.88 -1.34
N MET A 174 -9.74 -16.01 -0.62
CA MET A 174 -9.36 -16.22 0.77
C MET A 174 -10.40 -15.66 1.74
N PRO A 175 -10.49 -16.19 2.97
CA PRO A 175 -11.45 -15.72 3.96
C PRO A 175 -11.24 -14.26 4.34
N THR A 176 -12.33 -13.55 4.61
CA THR A 176 -12.31 -12.14 4.98
C THR A 176 -12.98 -11.89 6.34
N VAL A 177 -12.58 -10.81 7.00
CA VAL A 177 -13.29 -10.19 8.13
C VAL A 177 -13.65 -8.73 7.78
N PRO A 178 -14.68 -8.13 8.39
CA PRO A 178 -15.02 -6.73 8.12
C PRO A 178 -13.84 -5.78 8.41
N ALA A 179 -13.58 -4.85 7.50
CA ALA A 179 -12.68 -3.73 7.78
C ALA A 179 -13.29 -2.86 8.90
N PRO A 180 -12.48 -2.30 9.82
CA PRO A 180 -12.97 -1.61 11.01
C PRO A 180 -13.52 -0.21 10.71
N THR A 181 -14.66 -0.13 10.02
CA THR A 181 -15.38 1.12 9.73
C THR A 181 -16.14 1.65 10.94
N ALA A 182 -15.51 1.65 12.12
CA ALA A 182 -16.13 1.90 13.42
C ALA A 182 -16.86 3.24 13.54
N TRP A 183 -16.47 4.25 12.75
CA TRP A 183 -17.16 5.55 12.69
C TRP A 183 -18.60 5.45 12.12
N ARG A 184 -18.88 4.41 11.31
CA ARG A 184 -20.21 4.12 10.76
C ARG A 184 -21.13 3.43 11.76
N ASP A 185 -20.57 2.76 12.77
CA ASP A 185 -21.37 1.99 13.73
C ASP A 185 -22.30 2.93 14.51
N ARG A 186 -23.57 2.51 14.68
CA ARG A 186 -24.65 3.25 15.36
C ARG A 186 -25.12 2.52 16.63
N ASP A 187 -24.19 1.85 17.30
CA ASP A 187 -24.41 1.20 18.58
C ASP A 187 -23.97 2.08 19.76
N ASN A 188 -24.17 1.58 20.98
CA ASN A 188 -23.78 2.25 22.23
C ASN A 188 -22.35 1.94 22.68
N LEU A 189 -21.50 1.38 21.81
CA LEU A 189 -20.11 1.04 22.16
C LEU A 189 -19.19 2.26 22.01
N SER A 190 -18.23 2.39 22.92
CA SER A 190 -17.11 3.33 22.75
C SER A 190 -16.23 2.93 21.56
N MET A 191 -15.43 3.85 21.03
CA MET A 191 -14.46 3.52 19.96
C MET A 191 -13.49 2.42 20.38
N GLU A 192 -13.07 2.40 21.65
CA GLU A 192 -12.24 1.34 22.22
C GLU A 192 -12.93 -0.03 22.15
N GLN A 193 -14.20 -0.10 22.58
CA GLN A 193 -15.00 -1.33 22.54
C GLN A 193 -15.27 -1.78 21.10
N ARG A 194 -15.52 -0.84 20.17
CA ARG A 194 -15.66 -1.14 18.74
C ARG A 194 -14.37 -1.73 18.18
N GLY A 195 -13.21 -1.16 18.52
CA GLY A 195 -11.91 -1.68 18.07
C GLY A 195 -11.67 -3.12 18.53
N LEU A 196 -11.96 -3.42 19.80
CA LEU A 196 -11.88 -4.78 20.33
C LEU A 196 -12.85 -5.72 19.60
N ARG A 197 -14.11 -5.31 19.42
CA ARG A 197 -15.10 -6.11 18.69
C ARG A 197 -14.65 -6.45 17.26
N TYR A 198 -14.14 -5.47 16.51
CA TYR A 198 -13.62 -5.73 15.16
C TYR A 198 -12.41 -6.66 15.17
N ALA A 199 -11.54 -6.56 16.18
CA ALA A 199 -10.41 -7.48 16.32
C ALA A 199 -10.87 -8.90 16.69
N ASP A 200 -11.85 -9.05 17.57
CA ASP A 200 -12.39 -10.35 17.99
C ASP A 200 -13.08 -11.09 16.83
N MET A 201 -13.60 -10.39 15.81
CA MET A 201 -14.07 -11.01 14.57
C MET A 201 -12.96 -11.79 13.83
N LEU A 202 -11.69 -11.41 13.99
CA LEU A 202 -10.56 -12.21 13.50
C LEU A 202 -10.45 -13.53 14.26
N GLU A 203 -10.55 -13.51 15.58
CA GLU A 203 -10.51 -14.71 16.41
C GLU A 203 -11.67 -15.66 16.07
N GLU A 204 -12.89 -15.14 15.94
CA GLU A 204 -14.06 -15.90 15.46
C GLU A 204 -13.82 -16.53 14.08
N LYS A 205 -13.25 -15.75 13.15
CA LYS A 205 -12.93 -16.24 11.80
C LYS A 205 -11.88 -17.35 11.85
N ILE A 206 -10.81 -17.18 12.62
CA ILE A 206 -9.76 -18.19 12.82
C ILE A 206 -10.35 -19.50 13.32
N GLN A 207 -11.23 -19.44 14.33
CA GLN A 207 -11.89 -20.61 14.87
C GLN A 207 -12.78 -21.29 13.82
N SER A 208 -13.59 -20.51 13.09
CA SER A 208 -14.48 -21.04 12.05
C SER A 208 -13.75 -21.70 10.88
N GLU A 209 -12.57 -21.19 10.53
CA GLU A 209 -11.76 -21.71 9.43
C GLU A 209 -10.91 -22.93 9.84
N GLY A 210 -10.81 -23.21 11.14
CA GLY A 210 -9.87 -24.19 11.69
C GLY A 210 -8.49 -23.57 11.91
N PRO A 211 -8.06 -23.29 13.16
CA PRO A 211 -6.81 -22.59 13.46
C PRO A 211 -5.56 -23.23 12.84
N GLU A 212 -5.55 -24.55 12.68
CA GLU A 212 -4.48 -25.34 12.06
C GLU A 212 -4.37 -25.14 10.54
N SER A 213 -5.39 -24.53 9.92
CA SER A 213 -5.42 -24.23 8.48
C SER A 213 -5.11 -22.77 8.15
N VAL A 214 -5.20 -21.88 9.14
CA VAL A 214 -4.92 -20.45 9.00
C VAL A 214 -3.41 -20.21 9.07
N LEU A 215 -2.89 -19.53 8.05
CA LEU A 215 -1.48 -19.23 7.87
C LEU A 215 -1.13 -17.84 8.38
N ALA A 216 -1.91 -16.85 7.94
CA ALA A 216 -1.60 -15.45 8.19
C ALA A 216 -2.88 -14.60 8.28
N PHE A 217 -2.76 -13.46 8.95
CA PHE A 217 -3.65 -12.32 8.78
C PHE A 217 -2.88 -11.20 8.08
N ILE A 218 -3.42 -10.67 6.98
CA ILE A 218 -2.84 -9.52 6.27
C ILE A 218 -3.74 -8.29 6.44
N MET A 219 -3.13 -7.14 6.71
CA MET A 219 -3.83 -5.86 6.76
C MET A 219 -2.93 -4.70 6.30
N GLU A 220 -3.55 -3.69 5.69
CA GLU A 220 -2.95 -2.35 5.56
C GLU A 220 -3.13 -1.63 6.91
N PRO A 221 -2.06 -1.24 7.64
CA PRO A 221 -2.22 -0.61 8.95
C PRO A 221 -3.06 0.67 8.92
N VAL A 222 -2.90 1.47 7.86
CA VAL A 222 -3.85 2.53 7.48
C VAL A 222 -4.36 2.19 6.09
N GLY A 223 -5.67 2.00 5.97
CA GLY A 223 -6.30 1.50 4.75
C GLY A 223 -6.15 2.45 3.56
N GLY A 224 -5.84 1.92 2.38
CA GLY A 224 -5.54 2.69 1.19
C GLY A 224 -6.73 2.82 0.25
N ALA A 225 -6.56 2.29 -0.97
CA ALA A 225 -7.43 2.53 -2.12
C ALA A 225 -8.90 2.13 -1.88
N ALA A 226 -9.14 1.04 -1.14
CA ALA A 226 -10.48 0.50 -0.94
C ALA A 226 -11.27 1.18 0.20
N THR A 227 -10.59 1.87 1.11
CA THR A 227 -11.19 2.35 2.38
C THR A 227 -10.95 3.83 2.69
N ALA A 228 -10.16 4.51 1.84
CA ALA A 228 -9.85 5.94 1.94
C ALA A 228 -9.24 6.33 3.30
N ALA A 229 -7.97 5.98 3.51
CA ALA A 229 -7.19 6.28 4.71
C ALA A 229 -7.85 5.78 6.01
N LEU A 230 -8.48 4.61 5.97
CA LEU A 230 -9.18 4.06 7.13
C LEU A 230 -8.19 3.75 8.26
N VAL A 231 -8.41 4.37 9.41
CA VAL A 231 -7.67 4.11 10.65
C VAL A 231 -8.63 3.37 11.59
N ALA A 232 -8.24 2.18 12.04
CA ALA A 232 -9.02 1.44 13.02
C ALA A 232 -8.95 2.16 14.39
N PRO A 233 -9.90 1.92 15.31
CA PRO A 233 -9.72 2.39 16.68
C PRO A 233 -8.43 1.83 17.29
N ASP A 234 -7.72 2.61 18.11
CA ASP A 234 -6.37 2.26 18.59
C ASP A 234 -6.31 0.90 19.31
N SER A 235 -7.39 0.48 19.98
CA SER A 235 -7.50 -0.82 20.66
C SER A 235 -7.50 -2.03 19.71
N TYR A 236 -7.79 -1.84 18.42
CA TYR A 236 -7.81 -2.90 17.41
C TYR A 236 -6.42 -3.51 17.22
N TYR A 237 -5.40 -2.67 17.05
CA TYR A 237 -4.05 -3.09 16.67
C TYR A 237 -3.36 -4.02 17.70
N PRO A 238 -3.25 -3.67 18.99
CA PRO A 238 -2.65 -4.57 19.98
C PRO A 238 -3.46 -5.86 20.14
N ARG A 239 -4.79 -5.80 20.01
CA ARG A 239 -5.66 -6.98 20.07
C ARG A 239 -5.45 -7.93 18.89
N ILE A 240 -5.28 -7.40 17.68
CA ILE A 240 -4.90 -8.21 16.50
C ILE A 240 -3.58 -8.93 16.72
N ARG A 241 -2.57 -8.24 17.26
CA ARG A 241 -1.26 -8.85 17.55
C ARG A 241 -1.40 -9.99 18.56
N GLU A 242 -2.13 -9.74 19.65
CA GLU A 242 -2.41 -10.75 20.68
C GLU A 242 -3.09 -12.00 20.11
N ILE A 243 -4.12 -11.82 19.26
CA ILE A 243 -4.82 -12.92 18.59
C ILE A 243 -3.86 -13.70 17.69
N CYS A 244 -3.06 -13.02 16.87
CA CYS A 244 -2.10 -13.67 15.98
C CYS A 244 -1.07 -14.51 16.78
N ASP A 245 -0.56 -13.96 17.90
CA ASP A 245 0.37 -14.66 18.78
C ASP A 245 -0.25 -15.90 19.44
N ARG A 246 -1.48 -15.76 19.96
CA ARG A 246 -2.24 -16.85 20.60
C ARG A 246 -2.41 -18.07 19.69
N TYR A 247 -2.64 -17.84 18.40
CA TYR A 247 -2.90 -18.91 17.42
C TYR A 247 -1.68 -19.32 16.59
N GLY A 248 -0.53 -18.67 16.78
CA GLY A 248 0.67 -18.88 15.98
C GLY A 248 0.46 -18.55 14.50
N ILE A 249 -0.31 -17.50 14.22
CA ILE A 249 -0.62 -17.00 12.88
C ILE A 249 0.31 -15.83 12.58
N LEU A 250 0.83 -15.78 11.36
CA LEU A 250 1.71 -14.69 10.95
C LEU A 250 0.90 -13.42 10.70
N LEU A 251 1.35 -12.29 11.24
CA LEU A 251 0.81 -10.97 10.91
C LEU A 251 1.61 -10.34 9.77
N ILE A 252 0.93 -10.02 8.68
CA ILE A 252 1.53 -9.34 7.53
C ILE A 252 1.00 -7.91 7.48
N HIS A 253 1.89 -6.93 7.57
CA HIS A 253 1.54 -5.55 7.29
C HIS A 253 1.79 -5.23 5.82
N ASP A 254 0.72 -4.90 5.11
CA ASP A 254 0.79 -4.30 3.79
C ASP A 254 1.06 -2.79 3.94
N GLU A 255 2.33 -2.43 3.89
CA GLU A 255 2.84 -1.06 4.00
C GLU A 255 3.09 -0.44 2.62
N VAL A 256 2.54 -1.03 1.55
CA VAL A 256 2.74 -0.56 0.18
C VAL A 256 2.30 0.90 0.04
N MET A 257 1.24 1.33 0.74
CA MET A 257 0.77 2.72 0.73
C MET A 257 1.14 3.51 1.99
N SER A 258 0.98 2.93 3.17
CA SER A 258 1.16 3.61 4.47
C SER A 258 2.63 3.74 4.90
N GLY A 259 3.51 2.91 4.34
CA GLY A 259 4.92 2.88 4.66
C GLY A 259 5.74 3.96 3.96
N ALA A 260 7.06 3.86 4.11
CA ALA A 260 8.04 4.82 3.60
C ALA A 260 7.71 6.27 4.01
N GLY A 261 7.35 6.46 5.30
CA GLY A 261 7.20 7.80 5.89
C GLY A 261 5.83 8.46 5.72
N ARG A 262 4.94 7.91 4.88
CA ARG A 262 3.69 8.56 4.45
C ARG A 262 2.80 9.00 5.62
N THR A 263 2.73 8.20 6.67
CA THR A 263 1.84 8.43 7.81
C THR A 263 2.49 9.22 8.95
N GLY A 264 3.72 9.73 8.77
CA GLY A 264 4.49 10.37 9.84
C GLY A 264 5.34 9.40 10.69
N LYS A 265 5.40 8.13 10.29
CA LYS A 265 6.32 7.08 10.77
C LYS A 265 6.83 6.31 9.55
N PHE A 266 7.95 5.59 9.69
CA PHE A 266 8.49 4.84 8.54
C PHE A 266 7.53 3.74 8.10
N LEU A 267 7.05 2.91 9.03
CA LEU A 267 5.90 2.03 8.81
C LEU A 267 4.65 2.64 9.45
N GLY A 268 3.49 2.52 8.78
CA GLY A 268 2.21 2.93 9.34
C GLY A 268 1.83 2.13 10.58
N GLY A 269 2.24 0.88 10.69
CA GLY A 269 2.06 0.04 11.88
C GLY A 269 2.75 0.58 13.12
N ASP A 270 3.83 1.36 12.98
CA ASP A 270 4.63 1.89 14.10
C ASP A 270 3.90 2.93 14.95
N HIS A 271 2.71 3.39 14.51
CA HIS A 271 1.83 4.20 15.36
C HIS A 271 1.23 3.41 16.53
N TRP A 272 1.29 2.07 16.47
CA TRP A 272 0.68 1.19 17.47
C TRP A 272 1.63 0.06 17.88
N ASN A 273 1.39 -0.54 19.05
CA ASN A 273 2.13 -1.70 19.51
C ASN A 273 1.63 -2.99 18.82
N CYS A 274 1.81 -3.08 17.50
CA CYS A 274 1.33 -4.17 16.66
C CYS A 274 2.45 -4.57 15.69
N LYS A 275 3.51 -5.20 16.22
CA LYS A 275 4.68 -5.57 15.41
C LYS A 275 4.31 -6.67 14.40
N PRO A 276 4.55 -6.49 13.09
CA PRO A 276 4.32 -7.53 12.09
C PRO A 276 5.41 -8.61 12.08
N ASP A 277 5.06 -9.78 11.55
CA ASP A 277 5.99 -10.86 11.23
C ASP A 277 6.63 -10.67 9.85
N ILE A 278 5.88 -10.10 8.90
CA ILE A 278 6.31 -9.83 7.52
C ILE A 278 5.76 -8.45 7.10
N VAL A 279 6.55 -7.69 6.34
CA VAL A 279 6.13 -6.39 5.79
C VAL A 279 6.25 -6.39 4.28
N ALA A 280 5.21 -5.91 3.59
CA ALA A 280 5.25 -5.56 2.17
C ALA A 280 5.45 -4.05 2.00
N LEU A 281 6.42 -3.64 1.18
CA LEU A 281 6.71 -2.24 0.86
C LEU A 281 6.77 -2.04 -0.65
N SER A 282 6.38 -0.86 -1.13
CA SER A 282 6.60 -0.41 -2.51
C SER A 282 6.33 1.09 -2.57
N LYS A 283 5.77 1.59 -3.68
CA LYS A 283 5.36 2.98 -3.92
C LYS A 283 6.39 4.00 -3.45
N GLY A 284 6.21 4.56 -2.24
CA GLY A 284 7.10 5.53 -1.63
C GLY A 284 8.56 5.07 -1.56
N LEU A 285 8.82 3.75 -1.53
CA LEU A 285 10.18 3.19 -1.55
C LEU A 285 10.97 3.56 -2.81
N GLY A 286 10.33 3.53 -3.99
CA GLY A 286 10.91 4.00 -5.25
C GLY A 286 10.50 5.43 -5.62
N SER A 287 9.52 5.98 -4.89
CA SER A 287 8.92 7.31 -5.05
C SER A 287 8.56 7.71 -6.51
N GLY A 288 8.26 6.74 -7.37
CA GLY A 288 7.95 6.96 -8.79
C GLY A 288 9.17 7.10 -9.72
N TYR A 289 10.40 7.04 -9.20
CA TYR A 289 11.63 7.13 -9.98
C TYR A 289 11.98 5.80 -10.66
N ALA A 290 11.68 4.68 -10.00
CA ALA A 290 11.84 3.35 -10.55
C ALA A 290 10.78 2.39 -9.96
N PRO A 291 10.33 1.36 -10.72
CA PRO A 291 9.55 0.26 -10.17
C PRO A 291 10.34 -0.46 -9.08
N LEU A 292 9.86 -0.39 -7.84
CA LEU A 292 10.53 -0.96 -6.69
C LEU A 292 9.52 -1.35 -5.61
N GLY A 293 9.67 -2.56 -5.10
CA GLY A 293 8.99 -3.07 -3.92
C GLY A 293 9.93 -3.98 -3.13
N ALA A 294 9.52 -4.33 -1.93
CA ALA A 294 10.27 -5.21 -1.05
C ALA A 294 9.33 -6.01 -0.16
N LEU A 295 9.71 -7.25 0.11
CA LEU A 295 9.31 -7.97 1.31
C LEU A 295 10.42 -7.81 2.34
N ALA A 296 10.04 -7.60 3.60
CA ALA A 296 10.94 -7.69 4.74
C ALA A 296 10.44 -8.74 5.76
N ALA A 297 11.34 -9.57 6.27
CA ALA A 297 11.05 -10.60 7.25
C ALA A 297 12.26 -10.84 8.17
N PRO A 298 12.06 -11.43 9.35
CA PRO A 298 13.17 -11.83 10.21
C PRO A 298 13.84 -13.12 9.71
N MET A 299 15.12 -13.30 10.05
CA MET A 299 15.88 -14.51 9.70
C MET A 299 15.18 -15.82 10.09
N ARG A 300 14.46 -15.87 11.23
CA ARG A 300 13.70 -17.06 11.66
C ARG A 300 12.64 -17.54 10.66
N LEU A 301 12.16 -16.67 9.78
CA LEU A 301 11.23 -17.04 8.71
C LEU A 301 11.95 -17.43 7.42
N VAL A 302 13.18 -16.96 7.21
CA VAL A 302 13.96 -17.18 5.98
C VAL A 302 14.86 -18.41 6.09
N GLU A 303 15.49 -18.63 7.24
CA GLU A 303 16.44 -19.72 7.48
C GLU A 303 15.86 -21.11 7.19
N PRO A 304 14.62 -21.47 7.60
CA PRO A 304 14.05 -22.78 7.26
C PRO A 304 13.94 -23.02 5.75
N LEU A 305 13.71 -21.96 4.97
CA LEU A 305 13.65 -22.06 3.50
C LEU A 305 15.05 -22.27 2.93
N LEU A 306 16.04 -21.52 3.42
CA LEU A 306 17.44 -21.69 3.00
C LEU A 306 17.92 -23.11 3.27
N ALA A 307 17.61 -23.66 4.45
CA ALA A 307 17.90 -25.05 4.79
C ALA A 307 17.15 -26.06 3.91
N SER A 308 16.02 -25.67 3.31
CA SER A 308 15.19 -26.50 2.42
C SER A 308 15.40 -26.23 0.92
N GLY A 309 16.55 -25.65 0.54
CA GLY A 309 16.89 -25.41 -0.88
C GLY A 309 16.57 -24.00 -1.39
N GLY A 310 16.25 -23.06 -0.51
CA GLY A 310 16.03 -21.65 -0.81
C GLY A 310 14.57 -21.27 -1.06
N PHE A 311 14.33 -19.97 -1.22
CA PHE A 311 12.99 -19.43 -1.47
C PHE A 311 12.57 -19.71 -2.92
N GLN A 312 11.46 -20.45 -3.12
CA GLN A 312 10.94 -20.85 -4.43
C GLN A 312 10.15 -19.72 -5.10
N HIS A 313 10.83 -18.60 -5.31
CA HIS A 313 10.25 -17.39 -5.87
C HIS A 313 11.35 -16.50 -6.48
N GLY A 314 11.00 -15.76 -7.53
CA GLY A 314 11.93 -14.89 -8.22
C GLY A 314 11.27 -14.17 -9.38
N HIS A 315 11.82 -13.01 -9.72
CA HIS A 315 11.45 -12.19 -10.86
C HIS A 315 12.73 -11.74 -11.56
N THR A 316 12.67 -11.53 -12.88
CA THR A 316 13.84 -11.09 -13.67
C THR A 316 14.45 -9.80 -13.11
N TYR A 317 13.62 -8.83 -12.71
CA TYR A 317 14.07 -7.53 -12.20
C TYR A 317 14.17 -7.44 -10.67
N ALA A 318 14.02 -8.55 -9.94
CA ALA A 318 14.17 -8.58 -8.49
C ALA A 318 15.59 -8.14 -8.09
N GLY A 319 15.71 -7.04 -7.35
CA GLY A 319 17.00 -6.46 -6.94
C GLY A 319 17.75 -5.76 -8.07
N ASN A 320 17.03 -5.20 -9.07
CA ASN A 320 17.64 -4.47 -10.17
C ASN A 320 18.54 -3.31 -9.65
N PRO A 321 19.81 -3.20 -10.10
CA PRO A 321 20.74 -2.19 -9.58
C PRO A 321 20.26 -0.75 -9.74
N LEU A 322 19.63 -0.42 -10.87
CA LEU A 322 19.13 0.94 -11.13
C LEU A 322 17.94 1.29 -10.21
N ALA A 323 17.00 0.36 -10.04
CA ALA A 323 15.87 0.55 -9.14
C ALA A 323 16.34 0.67 -7.68
N CYS A 324 17.27 -0.19 -7.25
CA CYS A 324 17.82 -0.13 -5.90
C CYS A 324 18.64 1.15 -5.65
N ALA A 325 19.39 1.65 -6.64
CA ALA A 325 20.09 2.93 -6.53
C ALA A 325 19.12 4.11 -6.41
N ALA A 326 18.00 4.08 -7.15
CA ALA A 326 16.94 5.08 -7.02
C ALA A 326 16.31 5.03 -5.62
N GLY A 327 15.93 3.84 -5.14
CA GLY A 327 15.37 3.66 -3.79
C GLY A 327 16.31 4.10 -2.68
N LEU A 328 17.60 3.79 -2.80
CA LEU A 328 18.62 4.22 -1.83
C LEU A 328 18.73 5.74 -1.77
N ALA A 329 18.75 6.40 -2.92
CA ALA A 329 18.76 7.86 -2.99
C ALA A 329 17.45 8.49 -2.47
N VAL A 330 16.30 7.83 -2.69
CA VAL A 330 15.00 8.26 -2.14
C VAL A 330 15.00 8.21 -0.61
N LEU A 331 15.49 7.12 -0.01
CA LEU A 331 15.63 7.03 1.45
C LEU A 331 16.60 8.09 1.99
N GLY A 332 17.71 8.32 1.29
CA GLY A 332 18.67 9.37 1.65
C GLY A 332 18.05 10.78 1.61
N GLU A 333 17.24 11.09 0.59
CA GLU A 333 16.51 12.36 0.52
C GLU A 333 15.43 12.48 1.61
N MET A 334 14.76 11.37 1.93
CA MET A 334 13.78 11.31 3.01
C MET A 334 14.39 11.71 4.35
N ASP A 335 15.58 11.21 4.65
CA ASP A 335 16.31 11.56 5.87
C ASP A 335 16.88 12.98 5.80
N ARG A 336 17.54 13.34 4.70
CA ARG A 336 18.17 14.67 4.53
C ARG A 336 17.18 15.83 4.66
N LEU A 337 15.95 15.63 4.22
CA LEU A 337 14.88 16.62 4.23
C LEU A 337 13.91 16.44 5.41
N ASP A 338 14.17 15.48 6.30
CA ASP A 338 13.31 15.14 7.44
C ASP A 338 11.82 14.95 7.05
N LEU A 339 11.59 14.22 5.94
CA LEU A 339 10.27 14.15 5.33
C LEU A 339 9.25 13.37 6.16
N ILE A 340 9.70 12.47 7.04
CA ILE A 340 8.81 11.73 7.93
C ILE A 340 8.23 12.67 8.99
N ALA A 341 9.07 13.49 9.63
CA ALA A 341 8.58 14.50 10.58
C ALA A 341 7.72 15.55 9.87
N ASN A 342 8.11 15.98 8.66
CA ASN A 342 7.30 16.88 7.86
C ASN A 342 5.94 16.27 7.49
N ALA A 343 5.87 14.96 7.17
CA ALA A 343 4.61 14.28 6.88
C ALA A 343 3.69 14.23 8.11
N ALA A 344 4.24 14.10 9.32
CA ALA A 344 3.46 14.24 10.54
C ALA A 344 2.94 15.68 10.70
N ALA A 345 3.82 16.68 10.67
CA ALA A 345 3.48 18.07 10.90
C ALA A 345 2.48 18.63 9.86
N MET A 346 2.71 18.37 8.56
CA MET A 346 1.79 18.80 7.50
C MET A 346 0.52 17.96 7.48
N GLY A 347 0.56 16.72 7.97
CA GLY A 347 -0.62 15.89 8.20
C GLY A 347 -1.59 16.54 9.19
N ASP A 348 -1.07 17.09 10.30
CA ASP A 348 -1.89 17.80 11.30
C ASP A 348 -2.57 19.04 10.71
N VAL A 349 -1.83 19.82 9.90
CA VAL A 349 -2.38 20.98 9.18
C VAL A 349 -3.48 20.54 8.21
N LEU A 350 -3.22 19.54 7.36
CA LEU A 350 -4.17 19.04 6.38
C LEU A 350 -5.44 18.50 7.06
N MET A 351 -5.28 17.74 8.14
CA MET A 351 -6.40 17.21 8.92
C MET A 351 -7.26 18.33 9.50
N ALA A 352 -6.64 19.38 10.07
CA ALA A 352 -7.36 20.53 10.62
C ALA A 352 -8.19 21.26 9.54
N GLU A 353 -7.60 21.50 8.36
CA GLU A 353 -8.29 22.13 7.23
C GLU A 353 -9.45 21.27 6.70
N LEU A 354 -9.23 19.96 6.53
CA LEU A 354 -10.29 19.03 6.10
C LEU A 354 -11.42 18.94 7.13
N LYS A 355 -11.12 18.95 8.42
CA LYS A 355 -12.13 19.03 9.49
C LYS A 355 -12.86 20.38 9.48
N GLY A 356 -12.19 21.47 9.12
CA GLY A 356 -12.82 22.76 8.86
C GLY A 356 -13.82 22.70 7.71
N LEU A 357 -13.45 22.05 6.61
CA LEU A 357 -14.36 21.80 5.48
C LEU A 357 -15.53 20.90 5.89
N GLN A 358 -15.29 19.85 6.67
CA GLN A 358 -16.34 18.96 7.18
C GLN A 358 -17.42 19.73 7.96
N LYS A 359 -17.02 20.69 8.81
CA LYS A 359 -17.97 21.55 9.54
C LYS A 359 -18.80 22.46 8.63
N ARG A 360 -18.23 22.90 7.50
CA ARG A 360 -18.86 23.82 6.54
C ARG A 360 -19.74 23.12 5.52
N PHE A 361 -19.41 21.88 5.18
CA PHE A 361 -20.02 21.12 4.10
C PHE A 361 -20.54 19.78 4.64
N PRO A 362 -21.83 19.71 5.04
CA PRO A 362 -22.40 18.51 5.67
C PRO A 362 -22.28 17.23 4.85
N PHE A 363 -22.19 17.34 3.52
CA PHE A 363 -22.01 16.19 2.63
C PHE A 363 -20.65 15.49 2.84
N ILE A 364 -19.69 16.10 3.54
CA ILE A 364 -18.46 15.44 4.00
C ILE A 364 -18.79 14.71 5.31
N ALA A 365 -19.10 13.41 5.22
CA ALA A 365 -19.55 12.61 6.36
C ALA A 365 -18.42 12.31 7.36
N ASP A 366 -17.21 12.07 6.86
CA ASP A 366 -16.07 11.72 7.68
C ASP A 366 -14.76 12.22 7.08
N VAL A 367 -13.80 12.53 7.95
CA VAL A 367 -12.42 12.88 7.59
C VAL A 367 -11.50 12.12 8.54
N ARG A 368 -10.56 11.38 7.99
CA ARG A 368 -9.73 10.41 8.71
C ARG A 368 -8.36 10.23 8.06
N GLY A 369 -7.42 9.67 8.80
CA GLY A 369 -6.07 9.39 8.31
C GLY A 369 -4.98 9.62 9.35
N LYS A 370 -3.73 9.41 8.93
CA LYS A 370 -2.50 9.67 9.70
C LYS A 370 -1.46 10.29 8.76
N GLY A 371 -0.74 11.30 9.23
CA GLY A 371 0.23 12.04 8.42
C GLY A 371 -0.40 12.56 7.12
N LEU A 372 0.29 12.37 6.00
CA LEU A 372 -0.21 12.77 4.67
C LEU A 372 -0.94 11.64 3.92
N LEU A 373 -1.42 10.61 4.64
CA LEU A 373 -2.42 9.66 4.14
C LEU A 373 -3.76 9.99 4.80
N THR A 374 -4.54 10.82 4.13
CA THR A 374 -5.82 11.32 4.60
C THR A 374 -6.92 11.05 3.59
N GLY A 375 -8.13 10.80 4.08
CA GLY A 375 -9.32 10.56 3.28
C GLY A 375 -10.49 11.36 3.80
N ALA A 376 -11.34 11.81 2.89
CA ALA A 376 -12.61 12.41 3.20
C ALA A 376 -13.70 11.60 2.51
N GLU A 377 -14.72 11.21 3.27
CA GLU A 377 -15.86 10.49 2.75
C GLU A 377 -17.02 11.43 2.50
N MET A 378 -17.64 11.30 1.33
CA MET A 378 -18.76 12.15 0.92
C MET A 378 -20.03 11.33 0.71
N VAL A 379 -21.15 11.86 1.20
CA VAL A 379 -22.48 11.23 1.17
C VAL A 379 -23.52 12.21 0.61
N ALA A 380 -24.58 11.68 0.02
CA ALA A 380 -25.73 12.46 -0.40
C ALA A 380 -26.58 12.93 0.80
N ASP A 381 -26.61 12.11 1.87
CA ASP A 381 -27.35 12.38 3.09
C ASP A 381 -26.49 12.05 4.31
N PRO A 382 -26.11 13.03 5.14
CA PRO A 382 -25.27 12.83 6.33
C PRO A 382 -25.95 12.06 7.47
N GLU A 383 -27.28 12.10 7.58
CA GLU A 383 -28.00 11.41 8.66
C GLU A 383 -28.07 9.92 8.37
N THR A 384 -28.44 9.56 7.15
CA THR A 384 -28.60 8.16 6.71
C THR A 384 -27.31 7.55 6.14
N LEU A 385 -26.26 8.36 5.94
CA LEU A 385 -25.02 8.01 5.23
C LEU A 385 -25.26 7.50 3.79
N LYS A 386 -26.36 7.94 3.15
CA LYS A 386 -26.69 7.52 1.79
C LYS A 386 -25.56 7.91 0.83
N PRO A 387 -24.98 6.98 0.05
CA PRO A 387 -23.93 7.31 -0.92
C PRO A 387 -24.39 8.32 -1.97
N ILE A 388 -23.44 9.11 -2.50
CA ILE A 388 -23.68 9.96 -3.67
C ILE A 388 -23.96 9.06 -4.89
N ASP A 389 -24.99 9.37 -5.66
CA ASP A 389 -25.33 8.66 -6.89
C ASP A 389 -24.12 8.63 -7.85
N PRO A 390 -23.60 7.44 -8.21
CA PRO A 390 -22.48 7.30 -9.14
C PRO A 390 -22.70 8.00 -10.49
N ALA A 391 -23.96 8.17 -10.93
CA ALA A 391 -24.30 8.87 -12.16
C ALA A 391 -23.91 10.36 -12.14
N LEU A 392 -23.78 10.96 -10.95
CA LEU A 392 -23.33 12.35 -10.78
C LEU A 392 -21.83 12.51 -11.05
N LYS A 393 -21.06 11.41 -10.98
CA LYS A 393 -19.60 11.42 -11.18
C LYS A 393 -18.89 12.47 -10.32
N ALA A 394 -19.30 12.59 -9.05
CA ALA A 394 -18.80 13.63 -8.16
C ALA A 394 -17.26 13.70 -8.12
N THR A 395 -16.59 12.56 -8.07
CA THR A 395 -15.11 12.45 -8.07
C THR A 395 -14.44 12.92 -9.37
N GLN A 396 -15.17 13.09 -10.47
CA GLN A 396 -14.64 13.64 -11.73
C GLN A 396 -14.89 15.15 -11.87
N ARG A 397 -15.66 15.74 -10.95
CA ARG A 397 -16.08 17.15 -10.98
C ARG A 397 -15.42 17.99 -9.88
N LEU A 398 -14.93 17.34 -8.82
CA LEU A 398 -13.99 17.88 -7.84
C LEU A 398 -12.58 17.85 -8.44
#